data_AF-A0A450RV42-F1
#
_entry.id   AF-A0A450RV42-F1
#
_cell.length_a   1.000
_cell.length_b   1.000
_cell.length_c   1.000
_cell.angle_alpha   90.00
_cell.angle_beta   90.00
_cell.angle_gamma   90.00
#
_symmetry.space_group_name_H-M   'P 1'
#
loop_
_entity.id
_entity.type
_entity.pdbx_description
1 polymer ?
#
loop_
_entity_poly.entity_id
_entity_poly.type
_entity_poly.pdbx_seq_one_letter_code
_entity_poly.pdbx_strand_id
1 'polypeptide(L)'
;MTRPFLFDGRVCCFHPFRFLVFEPGILDSSCKPLTSSPERDARIRTLLAIVTTADGFVPMPPRSLPAPVPCSECGGSGRLSEVHCPECAGSGRVALETPYPFYGRFDCRSCLGNGVISRAGEGGACPYCFGFGTYPGSRDSDGDFRTVAGIRLPLGVTDLLLRSPGVSITSYLPANLLIFRVPGQARGGVGGLRRE
;
A
#
# COMPACT_ATOMS: atom_id res chain seq x y z
N MET A 1 3.15 5.03 -1.58
CA MET A 1 1.76 4.66 -1.90
C MET A 1 1.27 5.62 -2.98
N THR A 2 0.69 5.15 -4.08
CA THR A 2 0.13 6.04 -5.11
C THR A 2 -1.09 6.73 -4.53
N ARG A 3 -1.22 8.05 -4.75
CA ARG A 3 -2.36 8.81 -4.23
C ARG A 3 -3.67 8.27 -4.82
N PRO A 4 -4.77 8.25 -4.04
CA PRO A 4 -6.09 7.96 -4.58
C PRO A 4 -6.43 8.90 -5.75
N PHE A 5 -7.12 8.37 -6.75
CA PHE A 5 -7.55 9.14 -7.91
C PHE A 5 -8.99 8.81 -8.28
N LEU A 6 -9.64 9.74 -8.96
CA LEU A 6 -10.98 9.53 -9.50
C LEU A 6 -10.91 8.90 -10.90
N PHE A 7 -11.72 7.87 -11.12
CA PHE A 7 -11.87 7.20 -12.40
C PHE A 7 -13.32 6.72 -12.57
N ASP A 8 -14.00 7.16 -13.63
CA ASP A 8 -15.42 6.85 -13.91
C ASP A 8 -16.34 7.02 -12.67
N GLY A 9 -16.14 8.11 -11.92
CA GLY A 9 -16.93 8.46 -10.73
C GLY A 9 -16.60 7.67 -9.46
N ARG A 10 -15.55 6.85 -9.48
CA ARG A 10 -15.11 6.02 -8.35
C ARG A 10 -13.74 6.44 -7.85
N VAL A 11 -13.50 6.29 -6.55
CA VAL A 11 -12.15 6.44 -5.99
C VAL A 11 -11.39 5.14 -6.20
N CYS A 12 -10.27 5.24 -6.89
CA CYS A 12 -9.39 4.13 -7.20
C CYS A 12 -8.01 4.37 -6.60
N CYS A 13 -7.39 3.31 -6.12
CA CYS A 13 -6.01 3.31 -5.65
C CYS A 13 -5.25 2.16 -6.31
N PHE A 14 -4.15 2.48 -6.99
CA PHE A 14 -3.18 1.47 -7.41
C PHE A 14 -2.05 1.39 -6.40
N HIS A 15 -1.71 0.16 -6.03
CA HIS A 15 -0.40 -0.21 -5.54
C HIS A 15 0.15 -1.24 -6.54
N PRO A 16 1.48 -1.39 -6.71
CA PRO A 16 2.07 -2.42 -7.59
C PRO A 16 1.43 -3.82 -7.51
N PHE A 17 0.80 -4.17 -6.38
CA PHE A 17 0.12 -5.45 -6.16
C PHE A 17 -1.35 -5.33 -5.72
N ARG A 18 -1.92 -4.12 -5.64
CA ARG A 18 -3.27 -3.89 -5.09
C ARG A 18 -4.05 -2.94 -5.98
N PHE A 19 -5.31 -3.27 -6.22
CA PHE A 19 -6.27 -2.40 -6.90
C PHE A 19 -7.48 -2.23 -6.00
N LEU A 20 -7.59 -1.07 -5.34
CA LEU A 20 -8.71 -0.78 -4.46
C LEU A 20 -9.71 0.10 -5.19
N VAL A 21 -10.99 -0.27 -5.11
CA VAL A 21 -12.11 0.54 -5.60
C VAL A 21 -13.01 0.83 -4.40
N PHE A 22 -13.36 2.09 -4.21
CA PHE A 22 -14.32 2.46 -3.19
C PHE A 22 -15.69 2.62 -3.83
N GLU A 23 -16.74 2.22 -3.10
CA GLU A 23 -18.11 2.43 -3.53
C GLU A 23 -18.39 3.95 -3.65
N PRO A 24 -19.32 4.36 -4.54
CA PRO A 24 -19.70 5.76 -4.67
C PRO A 24 -20.18 6.32 -3.31
N GLY A 25 -19.63 7.45 -2.89
CA GLY A 25 -20.01 8.13 -1.64
C GLY A 25 -18.89 8.26 -0.60
N ILE A 26 -17.82 7.48 -0.70
CA ILE A 26 -16.58 7.69 0.07
C ILE A 26 -15.63 8.56 -0.76
N LEU A 27 -16.10 9.77 -1.11
CA LEU A 27 -15.27 10.72 -1.85
C LEU A 27 -14.44 11.51 -0.84
N ASP A 28 -13.15 11.21 -0.79
CA ASP A 28 -12.19 12.12 -0.17
C ASP A 28 -11.95 13.30 -1.13
N SER A 29 -12.20 14.52 -0.65
CA SER A 29 -11.87 15.79 -1.32
C SER A 29 -10.42 15.90 -1.79
N SER A 30 -9.52 15.05 -1.29
CA SER A 30 -8.11 15.01 -1.67
C SER A 30 -7.82 14.28 -2.99
N CYS A 31 -8.80 13.59 -3.59
CA CYS A 31 -8.60 12.80 -4.81
C CYS A 31 -8.41 13.68 -6.05
N LYS A 32 -7.33 13.47 -6.79
CA LYS A 32 -7.10 14.14 -8.09
C LYS A 32 -7.61 13.26 -9.25
N PRO A 33 -8.08 13.84 -10.36
CA PRO A 33 -8.38 13.07 -11.56
C PRO A 33 -7.10 12.36 -12.04
N LEU A 34 -7.25 11.13 -12.53
CA LEU A 34 -6.13 10.39 -13.07
C LEU A 34 -5.62 11.05 -14.36
N THR A 35 -4.33 11.37 -14.40
CA THR A 35 -3.64 11.65 -15.67
C THR A 35 -3.20 10.31 -16.24
N SER A 36 -3.90 9.80 -17.25
CA SER A 36 -3.67 8.45 -17.80
C SER A 36 -3.62 8.43 -19.32
N SER A 37 -2.92 7.41 -19.83
CA SER A 37 -2.93 7.05 -21.25
C SER A 37 -4.15 6.17 -21.56
N PRO A 38 -4.60 6.12 -22.84
CA PRO A 38 -5.72 5.26 -23.25
C PRO A 38 -5.53 3.78 -22.89
N GLU A 39 -4.30 3.27 -22.96
CA GLU A 39 -3.96 1.90 -22.57
C GLU A 39 -4.16 1.66 -21.07
N ARG A 40 -3.75 2.62 -20.24
CA ARG A 40 -3.96 2.57 -18.80
C ARG A 40 -5.45 2.59 -18.48
N ASP A 41 -6.22 3.45 -19.13
CA ASP A 41 -7.68 3.54 -18.94
C ASP A 41 -8.38 2.23 -19.31
N ALA A 42 -8.00 1.63 -20.44
CA ALA A 42 -8.53 0.34 -20.86
C ALA A 42 -8.26 -0.74 -19.81
N ARG A 43 -7.03 -0.79 -19.27
CA ARG A 43 -6.67 -1.75 -18.20
C ARG A 43 -7.47 -1.51 -16.92
N ILE A 44 -7.68 -0.24 -16.53
CA ILE A 44 -8.47 0.10 -15.34
C ILE A 44 -9.93 -0.32 -15.53
N ARG A 45 -10.53 -0.05 -16.70
CA ARG A 45 -11.89 -0.47 -17.02
C ARG A 45 -12.06 -1.99 -16.97
N THR A 46 -11.11 -2.74 -17.50
CA THR A 46 -11.12 -4.21 -17.41
C THR A 46 -11.09 -4.68 -15.95
N LEU A 47 -10.20 -4.11 -15.12
CA LEU A 47 -10.13 -4.47 -13.70
C LEU A 47 -11.40 -4.06 -12.93
N LEU A 48 -11.96 -2.89 -13.23
CA LEU A 48 -13.23 -2.45 -12.67
C LEU A 48 -14.35 -3.40 -13.02
N ALA A 49 -14.48 -3.76 -14.30
CA ALA A 49 -15.50 -4.70 -14.75
C ALA A 49 -15.41 -6.01 -13.96
N ILE A 50 -14.22 -6.61 -13.88
CA ILE A 50 -13.97 -7.84 -13.10
C ILE A 50 -14.40 -7.68 -11.64
N VAL A 51 -13.97 -6.61 -10.95
CA VAL A 51 -14.29 -6.40 -9.53
C VAL A 51 -15.77 -6.14 -9.29
N THR A 52 -16.44 -5.46 -10.22
CA THR A 52 -17.86 -5.09 -10.06
C THR A 52 -18.83 -6.21 -10.39
N THR A 53 -18.50 -7.05 -11.38
CA THR A 53 -19.36 -8.15 -11.82
C THR A 53 -19.07 -9.45 -11.08
N ALA A 54 -18.01 -9.49 -10.26
CA ALA A 54 -17.70 -10.65 -9.44
C ALA A 54 -18.88 -11.03 -8.55
N ASP A 55 -19.08 -12.34 -8.43
CA ASP A 55 -20.09 -13.00 -7.62
C ASP A 55 -19.46 -14.16 -6.83
N GLY A 56 -20.30 -15.00 -6.21
CA GLY A 56 -19.83 -16.15 -5.44
C GLY A 56 -18.99 -15.78 -4.21
N PHE A 57 -19.22 -14.60 -3.62
CA PHE A 57 -18.51 -14.16 -2.43
C PHE A 57 -18.79 -15.09 -1.25
N VAL A 58 -17.72 -15.62 -0.66
CA VAL A 58 -17.77 -16.40 0.58
C VAL A 58 -17.16 -15.60 1.73
N PRO A 59 -17.60 -15.81 2.98
CA PRO A 59 -16.94 -15.20 4.13
C PRO A 59 -15.45 -15.55 4.15
N MET A 60 -14.61 -14.57 4.51
CA MET A 60 -13.19 -14.85 4.69
C MET A 60 -13.00 -15.94 5.75
N PRO A 61 -12.32 -17.06 5.42
CA PRO A 61 -12.17 -18.15 6.37
C PRO A 61 -11.41 -17.68 7.62
N PRO A 62 -11.85 -18.06 8.83
CA PRO A 62 -11.15 -17.70 10.06
C PRO A 62 -9.77 -18.33 10.05
N ARG A 63 -8.75 -17.57 10.45
CA ARG A 63 -7.36 -18.04 10.53
C ARG A 63 -6.65 -17.43 11.72
N SER A 64 -5.83 -18.24 12.39
CA SER A 64 -4.91 -17.75 13.40
C SER A 64 -3.79 -16.96 12.74
N LEU A 65 -3.72 -15.68 13.05
CA LEU A 65 -2.59 -14.85 12.68
C LEU A 65 -1.41 -15.15 13.64
N PRO A 66 -0.16 -15.11 13.16
CA PRO A 66 0.98 -15.12 14.06
C PRO A 66 0.89 -13.92 15.02
N ALA A 67 1.58 -14.01 16.16
CA ALA A 67 1.63 -12.92 17.11
C ALA A 67 2.10 -11.62 16.43
N PRO A 68 1.45 -10.47 16.73
CA PRO A 68 1.84 -9.20 16.15
C PRO A 68 3.23 -8.78 16.68
N VAL A 69 4.09 -8.32 15.79
CA VAL A 69 5.40 -7.74 16.09
C VAL A 69 5.35 -6.24 15.85
N PRO A 70 5.96 -5.40 16.70
CA PRO A 70 5.99 -3.96 16.50
C PRO A 70 6.67 -3.58 15.18
N CYS A 71 6.10 -2.61 14.48
CA CYS A 71 6.67 -2.05 13.26
C CYS A 71 7.96 -1.31 13.60
N SER A 72 9.08 -1.73 13.02
CA SER A 72 10.38 -1.09 13.27
C SER A 72 10.53 0.30 12.66
N GLU A 73 9.75 0.65 11.62
CA GLU A 73 9.77 2.02 11.06
C GLU A 73 9.17 3.05 12.02
N CYS A 74 8.01 2.74 12.61
CA CYS A 74 7.29 3.65 13.51
C CYS A 74 7.46 3.29 14.99
N GLY A 75 8.32 2.31 15.31
CA GLY A 75 8.55 1.82 16.67
C GLY A 75 7.29 1.34 17.38
N GLY A 76 6.33 0.77 16.66
CA GLY A 76 5.06 0.34 17.26
C GLY A 76 3.95 1.39 17.30
N SER A 77 4.25 2.67 17.05
CA SER A 77 3.28 3.77 17.24
C SER A 77 2.18 3.84 16.18
N GLY A 78 2.41 3.22 15.02
CA GLY A 78 1.53 3.34 13.86
C GLY A 78 1.66 4.67 13.13
N ARG A 79 2.49 5.60 13.58
CA ARG A 79 2.54 6.97 13.05
C ARG A 79 3.98 7.39 12.73
N LEU A 80 4.14 8.14 11.65
CA LEU A 80 5.42 8.72 11.24
C LEU A 80 5.26 10.22 11.03
N SER A 81 6.22 10.97 11.57
CA SER A 81 6.40 12.39 11.29
C SER A 81 7.55 12.57 10.31
N GLU A 82 7.36 13.45 9.33
CA GLU A 82 8.46 13.92 8.48
C GLU A 82 9.21 15.01 9.24
N VAL A 83 10.53 14.84 9.35
CA VAL A 83 11.42 15.85 9.94
C VAL A 83 12.52 16.19 8.94
N HIS A 84 13.05 17.40 9.03
CA HIS A 84 14.21 17.77 8.23
C HIS A 84 15.37 16.81 8.47
N CYS A 85 15.98 16.36 7.39
CA CYS A 85 17.15 15.52 7.44
C CYS A 85 18.29 16.30 8.10
N PRO A 86 18.83 15.83 9.24
CA PRO A 86 19.86 16.56 9.97
C PRO A 86 21.18 16.63 9.21
N GLU A 87 21.48 15.64 8.36
CA GLU A 87 22.73 15.58 7.58
C GLU A 87 22.80 16.69 6.51
N CYS A 88 21.68 16.97 5.84
CA CYS A 88 21.62 18.01 4.79
C CYS A 88 20.82 19.25 5.19
N ALA A 89 20.43 19.36 6.47
CA ALA A 89 19.62 20.44 7.02
C ALA A 89 18.36 20.76 6.17
N GLY A 90 17.68 19.74 5.66
CA GLY A 90 16.49 19.95 4.83
C GLY A 90 16.74 20.16 3.34
N SER A 91 17.98 20.37 2.90
CA SER A 91 18.28 20.74 1.50
C SER A 91 18.23 19.57 0.52
N GLY A 92 18.31 18.34 1.02
CA GLY A 92 18.43 17.13 0.21
C GLY A 92 19.83 16.90 -0.37
N ARG A 93 20.77 17.83 -0.18
CA ARG A 93 22.12 17.73 -0.76
C ARG A 93 23.20 17.96 0.28
N VAL A 94 24.33 17.29 0.10
CA VAL A 94 25.54 17.48 0.90
C VAL A 94 26.67 17.99 0.00
N ALA A 95 27.51 18.86 0.55
CA ALA A 95 28.74 19.30 -0.07
C ALA A 95 29.91 18.66 0.68
N LEU A 96 30.87 18.11 -0.05
CA LEU A 96 32.10 17.61 0.53
C LEU A 96 33.12 18.74 0.56
N GLU A 97 33.50 19.15 1.76
CA GLU A 97 34.63 20.06 1.93
C GLU A 97 35.91 19.24 1.79
N THR A 98 36.65 19.50 0.70
CA THR A 98 37.96 18.90 0.46
C THR A 98 38.96 20.03 0.23
N PRO A 99 40.26 19.83 0.53
CA PRO A 99 41.30 20.84 0.25
C PRO A 99 41.55 21.07 -1.25
N TYR A 100 40.87 20.34 -2.14
CA TYR A 100 40.99 20.43 -3.60
C TYR A 100 39.81 21.25 -4.19
N PRO A 101 39.95 21.81 -5.41
CA PRO A 101 38.88 22.52 -6.08
C PRO A 101 37.59 21.68 -6.14
N PHE A 102 36.51 22.34 -5.72
CA PHE A 102 35.20 21.79 -5.35
C PHE A 102 34.68 20.64 -6.25
N TYR A 103 34.48 19.46 -5.66
CA TYR A 103 33.78 18.35 -6.31
C TYR A 103 32.31 18.34 -5.86
N GLY A 104 31.40 18.81 -6.73
CA GLY A 104 29.96 18.47 -6.77
C GLY A 104 29.07 18.68 -5.53
N ARG A 105 27.79 19.00 -5.74
CA ARG A 105 26.75 18.76 -4.73
C ARG A 105 26.21 17.35 -4.95
N PHE A 106 26.24 16.51 -3.92
CA PHE A 106 25.73 15.15 -3.97
C PHE A 106 24.37 15.08 -3.30
N ASP A 107 23.51 14.19 -3.77
CA ASP A 107 22.28 13.90 -3.05
C ASP A 107 22.61 13.25 -1.71
N CYS A 108 21.99 13.77 -0.65
CA CYS A 108 22.15 13.28 0.70
C CYS A 108 21.66 11.84 0.78
N ARG A 109 22.53 10.92 1.25
CA ARG A 109 22.24 9.49 1.30
C ARG A 109 21.20 9.15 2.37
N SER A 110 21.16 9.89 3.49
CA SER A 110 20.18 9.64 4.56
C SER A 110 18.74 9.92 4.14
N CYS A 111 18.50 10.90 3.25
CA CYS A 111 17.16 11.26 2.78
C CYS A 111 16.92 11.00 1.28
N LEU A 112 17.89 10.38 0.61
CA LEU A 112 17.87 10.09 -0.83
C LEU A 112 17.51 11.32 -1.68
N GLY A 113 18.06 12.49 -1.33
CA GLY A 113 17.80 13.73 -2.07
C GLY A 113 16.56 14.52 -1.65
N ASN A 114 15.68 13.99 -0.80
CA ASN A 114 14.38 14.61 -0.51
C ASN A 114 14.43 15.71 0.56
N GLY A 115 15.53 15.80 1.32
CA GLY A 115 15.68 16.75 2.42
C GLY A 115 14.91 16.39 3.69
N VAL A 116 14.04 15.37 3.66
CA VAL A 116 13.26 14.92 4.82
C VAL A 116 13.50 13.44 5.11
N ILE A 117 13.39 13.07 6.38
CA ILE A 117 13.39 11.67 6.84
C ILE A 117 12.14 11.41 7.67
N SER A 118 11.66 10.17 7.66
CA SER A 118 10.56 9.76 8.53
C SER A 118 11.08 9.33 9.88
N ARG A 119 10.42 9.76 10.96
CA ARG A 119 10.66 9.29 12.33
C ARG A 119 9.35 8.87 12.99
N ALA A 120 9.42 7.91 13.91
CA ALA A 120 8.31 7.61 14.80
C ALA A 120 7.84 8.90 15.51
N GLY A 121 6.54 9.20 15.44
CA GLY A 121 6.00 10.45 15.98
C GLY A 121 4.52 10.62 15.66
N GLU A 122 3.93 11.76 16.06
CA GLU A 122 2.48 12.02 15.98
C GLU A 122 1.94 12.34 14.57
N GLY A 123 2.76 12.21 13.53
CA GLY A 123 2.38 12.54 12.17
C GLY A 123 1.34 11.60 11.55
N GLY A 124 1.44 11.46 10.22
CA GLY A 124 0.51 10.64 9.44
C GLY A 124 0.61 9.16 9.78
N ALA A 125 -0.38 8.39 9.31
CA ALA A 125 -0.33 6.93 9.41
C ALA A 125 0.94 6.41 8.74
N CYS A 126 1.69 5.57 9.46
CA CYS A 126 2.89 4.93 8.97
C CYS A 126 2.55 4.16 7.68
N PRO A 127 3.18 4.46 6.53
CA PRO A 127 2.82 3.87 5.24
C PRO A 127 3.23 2.39 5.16
N TYR A 128 4.14 1.97 6.04
CA TYR A 128 4.59 0.59 6.10
C TYR A 128 3.58 -0.27 6.83
N CYS A 129 3.05 0.17 7.98
CA CYS A 129 2.10 -0.60 8.80
C CYS A 129 0.67 -0.08 8.71
N PHE A 130 0.39 0.82 7.77
CA PHE A 130 -0.93 1.44 7.54
C PHE A 130 -1.61 1.97 8.80
N GLY A 131 -0.85 2.55 9.74
CA GLY A 131 -1.43 3.06 10.99
C GLY A 131 -1.53 2.05 12.14
N PHE A 132 -1.36 0.75 11.90
CA PHE A 132 -1.61 -0.28 12.93
C PHE A 132 -0.53 -0.38 14.00
N GLY A 133 0.68 0.12 13.75
CA GLY A 133 1.81 0.00 14.65
C GLY A 133 2.45 -1.38 14.69
N THR A 134 1.75 -2.43 14.26
CA THR A 134 2.25 -3.80 14.28
C THR A 134 2.06 -4.51 12.93
N TYR A 135 2.81 -5.58 12.73
CA TYR A 135 2.61 -6.56 11.64
C TYR A 135 2.38 -7.95 12.21
N PRO A 136 1.62 -8.81 11.51
CA PRO A 136 1.60 -10.23 11.82
C PRO A 136 2.96 -10.86 11.49
N GLY A 137 3.63 -11.47 12.48
CA GLY A 137 4.88 -12.22 12.26
C GLY A 137 6.15 -11.37 12.18
N SER A 138 7.26 -11.99 11.80
CA SER A 138 8.58 -11.33 11.70
C SER A 138 8.71 -10.48 10.44
N ARG A 139 9.37 -9.32 10.53
CA ARG A 139 9.68 -8.49 9.36
C ARG A 139 10.68 -9.14 8.39
N ASP A 140 11.50 -10.07 8.90
CA ASP A 140 12.59 -10.72 8.16
C ASP A 140 12.12 -11.83 7.22
N SER A 141 10.82 -12.17 7.22
CA SER A 141 10.27 -13.10 6.25
C SER A 141 9.94 -12.34 4.97
N ASP A 142 10.96 -12.09 4.15
CA ASP A 142 10.91 -11.65 2.75
C ASP A 142 10.14 -12.65 1.82
N GLY A 143 9.30 -13.51 2.39
CA GLY A 143 8.62 -14.61 1.73
C GLY A 143 7.34 -15.09 2.42
N ASP A 144 6.82 -14.36 3.41
CA ASP A 144 5.60 -14.81 4.09
C ASP A 144 4.36 -14.50 3.23
N PHE A 145 4.00 -15.52 2.45
CA PHE A 145 2.83 -15.53 1.60
C PHE A 145 1.80 -16.52 2.13
N ARG A 146 0.53 -16.18 1.96
CA ARG A 146 -0.58 -17.08 2.27
C ARG A 146 -1.44 -17.28 1.03
N THR A 147 -1.83 -18.53 0.80
CA THR A 147 -2.83 -18.86 -0.21
C THR A 147 -4.22 -18.65 0.38
N VAL A 148 -5.00 -17.79 -0.27
CA VAL A 148 -6.39 -17.45 0.06
C VAL A 148 -7.21 -17.63 -1.22
N ALA A 149 -8.19 -18.53 -1.20
CA ALA A 149 -8.99 -18.89 -2.38
C ALA A 149 -8.12 -19.17 -3.63
N GLY A 150 -7.04 -19.95 -3.47
CA GLY A 150 -6.12 -20.27 -4.56
C GLY A 150 -5.14 -19.16 -4.97
N ILE A 151 -5.29 -17.94 -4.45
CA ILE A 151 -4.42 -16.79 -4.75
C ILE A 151 -3.34 -16.65 -3.67
N ARG A 152 -2.08 -16.55 -4.09
CA ARG A 152 -0.92 -16.35 -3.19
C ARG A 152 -0.73 -14.86 -2.90
N LEU A 153 -0.96 -14.45 -1.65
CA LEU A 153 -0.95 -13.06 -1.21
C LEU A 153 0.15 -12.79 -0.17
N PRO A 154 0.73 -11.58 -0.12
CA PRO A 154 1.57 -11.16 1.00
C PRO A 154 0.80 -11.17 2.31
N LEU A 155 1.41 -11.67 3.39
CA LEU A 155 0.76 -11.83 4.70
C LEU A 155 0.15 -10.52 5.22
N GLY A 156 0.82 -9.38 5.00
CA GLY A 156 0.29 -8.06 5.39
C GLY A 156 -1.00 -7.67 4.66
N VAL A 157 -1.25 -8.18 3.45
CA VAL A 157 -2.55 -7.99 2.77
C VAL A 157 -3.60 -8.92 3.35
N THR A 158 -3.23 -10.18 3.56
CA THR A 158 -4.15 -11.17 4.15
C THR A 158 -4.62 -10.73 5.53
N ASP A 159 -3.73 -10.18 6.35
CA ASP A 159 -4.06 -9.64 7.68
C ASP A 159 -4.98 -8.43 7.63
N LEU A 160 -4.73 -7.49 6.71
CA LEU A 160 -5.64 -6.36 6.48
C LEU A 160 -7.06 -6.84 6.16
N LEU A 161 -7.18 -7.85 5.30
CA LEU A 161 -8.48 -8.45 4.97
C LEU A 161 -9.07 -9.16 6.18
N LEU A 162 -8.30 -9.97 6.92
CA LEU A 162 -8.78 -10.70 8.10
C LEU A 162 -9.26 -9.78 9.23
N ARG A 163 -8.66 -8.60 9.37
CA ARG A 163 -9.08 -7.57 10.35
C ARG A 163 -10.31 -6.78 9.92
N SER A 164 -10.70 -6.84 8.65
CA SER A 164 -11.86 -6.11 8.12
C SER A 164 -13.16 -6.84 8.49
N PRO A 165 -14.02 -6.27 9.34
CA PRO A 165 -15.21 -6.97 9.82
C PRO A 165 -16.18 -7.27 8.66
N GLY A 166 -16.64 -8.53 8.60
CA GLY A 166 -17.59 -8.96 7.58
C GLY A 166 -17.01 -9.06 6.17
N VAL A 167 -15.68 -9.06 6.00
CA VAL A 167 -15.07 -9.23 4.68
C VAL A 167 -15.51 -10.55 4.04
N SER A 168 -15.86 -10.45 2.77
CA SER A 168 -16.17 -11.59 1.92
C SER A 168 -15.25 -11.56 0.70
N ILE A 169 -14.88 -12.72 0.20
CA ILE A 169 -13.87 -12.88 -0.85
C ILE A 169 -14.36 -13.82 -1.95
N THR A 170 -13.83 -13.62 -3.14
CA THR A 170 -13.92 -14.54 -4.28
C THR A 170 -12.62 -14.46 -5.09
N SER A 171 -12.31 -15.47 -5.88
CA SER A 171 -11.06 -15.53 -6.66
C SER A 171 -11.35 -15.50 -8.14
N TYR A 172 -10.64 -14.63 -8.87
CA TYR A 172 -10.62 -14.63 -10.33
C TYR A 172 -9.25 -15.10 -10.81
N LEU A 173 -9.12 -16.43 -10.94
CA LEU A 173 -7.88 -17.12 -11.30
C LEU A 173 -7.28 -16.68 -12.64
N PRO A 174 -8.05 -16.39 -13.72
CA PRO A 174 -7.47 -15.99 -15.01
C PRO A 174 -6.62 -14.72 -14.93
N ALA A 175 -6.96 -13.79 -14.03
CA ALA A 175 -6.14 -12.60 -13.78
C ALA A 175 -5.29 -12.69 -12.50
N ASN A 176 -5.24 -13.86 -11.85
CA ASN A 176 -4.61 -14.08 -10.55
C ASN A 176 -5.03 -13.01 -9.52
N LEU A 177 -6.34 -12.76 -9.40
CA LEU A 177 -6.89 -11.68 -8.59
C LEU A 177 -7.75 -12.24 -7.44
N LEU A 178 -7.47 -11.84 -6.20
CA LEU A 178 -8.40 -12.02 -5.09
C LEU A 178 -9.31 -10.80 -5.01
N ILE A 179 -10.61 -11.00 -5.20
CA ILE A 179 -11.61 -9.94 -5.11
C ILE A 179 -12.22 -10.00 -3.71
N PHE A 180 -12.33 -8.84 -3.06
CA PHE A 180 -12.91 -8.74 -1.72
C PHE A 180 -14.01 -7.69 -1.68
N ARG A 181 -14.94 -7.88 -0.77
CA ARG A 181 -16.05 -6.97 -0.47
C ARG A 181 -16.15 -6.80 1.03
N VAL A 182 -16.08 -5.56 1.49
CA VAL A 182 -16.37 -5.15 2.86
C VAL A 182 -17.74 -4.47 2.86
N PRO A 183 -18.76 -5.06 3.54
CA PRO A 183 -20.12 -4.53 3.54
C PRO A 183 -20.18 -3.05 3.93
N GLY A 184 -20.84 -2.23 3.11
CA GLY A 184 -21.01 -0.80 3.36
C GLY A 184 -19.76 0.06 3.24
N GLN A 185 -18.61 -0.51 2.85
CA GLN A 185 -17.35 0.22 2.76
C GLN A 185 -16.72 0.17 1.37
N ALA A 186 -16.29 -1.01 0.91
CA ALA A 186 -15.44 -1.08 -0.28
C ALA A 186 -15.53 -2.43 -1.00
N ARG A 187 -15.16 -2.42 -2.29
CA ARG A 187 -14.92 -3.62 -3.10
C ARG A 187 -13.60 -3.47 -3.83
N GLY A 188 -12.70 -4.44 -3.74
CA GLY A 188 -11.40 -4.32 -4.40
C GLY A 188 -10.86 -5.63 -4.92
N GLY A 189 -9.74 -5.53 -5.61
CA GLY A 189 -8.96 -6.66 -6.10
C GLY A 189 -7.51 -6.58 -5.61
N VAL A 190 -6.97 -7.70 -5.16
CA VAL A 190 -5.56 -7.84 -4.80
C VAL A 190 -4.91 -8.81 -5.78
N GLY A 191 -3.88 -8.35 -6.48
CA GLY A 191 -3.12 -9.21 -7.38
C GLY A 191 -2.31 -10.22 -6.57
N GLY A 192 -2.46 -11.49 -6.90
CA GLY A 192 -1.59 -12.55 -6.40
C GLY A 192 -0.21 -12.46 -7.01
N LEU A 193 0.77 -13.02 -6.29
CA LEU A 193 2.07 -13.30 -6.87
C LEU A 193 1.97 -14.51 -7.79
N ARG A 194 2.58 -14.41 -8.97
CA ARG A 194 2.70 -15.55 -9.88
C ARG A 194 3.78 -16.49 -9.33
N ARG A 195 3.55 -17.80 -9.42
CA ARG A 195 4.67 -18.76 -9.31
C ARG A 195 5.43 -18.64 -10.62
N GLU A 196 6.64 -18.12 -10.54
CA GLU A 196 7.64 -18.34 -11.60
C GLU A 196 8.09 -19.80 -11.58
#